data_AF-E5B3A6-F1
#
_entry.id   AF-E5B3A6-F1
#
_cell.length_a   1.000
_cell.length_b   1.000
_cell.length_c   1.000
_cell.angle_alpha   90.00
_cell.angle_beta   90.00
_cell.angle_gamma   90.00
#
_symmetry.space_group_name_H-M   'P 1'
#
loop_
_entity.id
_entity.type
_entity.pdbx_description
1 polymer ?
#
loop_
_entity_poly.entity_id
_entity_poly.type
_entity_poly.pdbx_seq_one_letter_code
_entity_poly.pdbx_strand_id
1 'polypeptide(L)'
;MREIKNVKECDNSTNKMFYFFLLIGMVPFWIILSVYLNDPASPVLKAIAASTENLPAIISQSSPLLSKVMDVYCKSAPFLGTIWFVCSAKYIK
;
A
#
# COMPACT_ATOMS: atom_id res chain seq x y z
N MET A 1 -16.21 -32.71 15.72
CA MET A 1 -16.85 -31.40 15.46
C MET A 1 -16.07 -30.18 15.96
N ARG A 2 -15.41 -30.21 17.13
CA ARG A 2 -14.62 -29.08 17.66
C ARG A 2 -13.38 -28.71 16.82
N GLU A 3 -12.69 -29.71 16.27
CA GLU A 3 -11.53 -29.53 15.39
C GLU A 3 -11.89 -28.78 14.09
N ILE A 4 -12.97 -29.18 13.42
CA ILE A 4 -13.44 -28.55 12.17
C ILE A 4 -13.87 -27.09 12.42
N LYS A 5 -14.40 -26.79 13.61
CA LYS A 5 -14.78 -25.42 13.98
C LYS A 5 -13.54 -24.53 14.18
N ASN A 6 -12.48 -25.04 14.82
CA ASN A 6 -11.21 -24.30 14.99
C ASN A 6 -10.49 -24.03 13.67
N VAL A 7 -10.46 -25.01 12.75
CA VAL A 7 -9.84 -24.82 11.42
C VAL A 7 -10.60 -23.77 10.59
N LYS A 8 -11.94 -23.79 10.61
CA LYS A 8 -12.77 -22.76 9.94
C LYS A 8 -12.65 -21.38 10.57
N GLU A 9 -12.52 -21.28 11.89
CA GLU A 9 -12.35 -20.00 12.59
C GLU A 9 -10.99 -19.38 12.27
N CYS A 10 -9.92 -20.19 12.24
CA CYS A 10 -8.56 -19.77 11.92
C CYS A 10 -8.44 -19.30 10.45
N ASP A 11 -9.04 -20.05 9.52
CA ASP A 11 -9.16 -19.66 8.10
C ASP A 11 -9.89 -18.32 7.94
N ASN A 12 -11.08 -18.17 8.55
CA ASN A 12 -11.86 -16.94 8.46
C ASN A 12 -11.14 -15.72 9.09
N SER A 13 -10.39 -15.94 10.18
CA SER A 13 -9.61 -14.87 10.82
C SER A 13 -8.40 -14.43 9.99
N THR A 14 -7.70 -15.38 9.35
CA THR A 14 -6.55 -15.11 8.47
C THR A 14 -6.99 -14.39 7.20
N ASN A 15 -8.10 -14.84 6.62
CA ASN A 15 -8.71 -14.21 5.44
C ASN A 15 -9.14 -12.77 5.75
N LYS A 16 -9.77 -12.52 6.91
CA LYS A 16 -10.11 -11.15 7.35
C LYS A 16 -8.87 -10.27 7.50
N MET A 17 -7.79 -10.76 8.10
CA MET A 17 -6.55 -10.00 8.26
C MET A 17 -5.93 -9.61 6.92
N PHE A 18 -5.96 -10.50 5.93
CA PHE A 18 -5.53 -10.18 4.55
C PHE A 18 -6.38 -9.06 3.94
N TYR A 19 -7.70 -9.11 4.07
CA TYR A 19 -8.58 -8.05 3.59
C TYR A 19 -8.31 -6.70 4.29
N PHE A 20 -8.00 -6.70 5.59
CA PHE A 20 -7.61 -5.48 6.30
C PHE A 20 -6.30 -4.87 5.76
N PHE A 21 -5.29 -5.68 5.47
CA PHE A 21 -4.04 -5.22 4.86
C PHE A 21 -4.23 -4.73 3.43
N LEU A 22 -5.15 -5.33 2.67
CA LEU A 22 -5.50 -4.84 1.34
C LEU A 22 -6.16 -3.46 1.44
N LEU A 23 -7.12 -3.29 2.36
CA LEU A 23 -7.77 -2.00 2.58
C LEU A 23 -6.77 -0.92 3.03
N ILE A 24 -5.88 -1.23 3.99
CA ILE A 24 -4.87 -0.26 4.46
C ILE A 24 -3.91 0.14 3.33
N GLY A 25 -3.57 -0.78 2.44
CA GLY A 25 -2.74 -0.52 1.27
C GLY A 25 -3.44 0.34 0.22
N MET A 26 -4.77 0.19 0.05
CA MET A 26 -5.53 1.01 -0.89
C MET A 26 -5.71 2.45 -0.41
N VAL A 27 -5.83 2.70 0.90
CA VAL A 27 -6.02 4.06 1.47
C VAL A 27 -5.04 5.11 0.94
N PRO A 28 -3.71 4.93 0.99
CA PRO A 28 -2.76 5.93 0.48
C PRO A 28 -2.93 6.20 -1.02
N PHE A 29 -3.30 5.19 -1.82
CA PHE A 29 -3.57 5.38 -3.24
C PHE A 29 -4.77 6.32 -3.47
N TRP A 30 -5.87 6.10 -2.74
CA TRP A 30 -7.05 6.97 -2.82
C TRP A 30 -6.73 8.40 -2.39
N ILE A 31 -5.94 8.57 -1.33
CA ILE A 31 -5.53 9.90 -0.84
C ILE A 31 -4.71 10.64 -1.91
N ILE A 32 -3.69 9.99 -2.49
CA ILE A 32 -2.83 10.58 -3.53
C ILE A 32 -3.67 11.01 -4.73
N LEU A 33 -4.60 10.15 -5.17
CA LEU A 33 -5.49 10.43 -6.30
C LEU A 33 -6.43 11.59 -6.02
N SER A 34 -7.08 11.62 -4.84
CA SER A 34 -7.97 12.71 -4.46
C SER A 34 -7.23 14.05 -4.37
N VAL A 35 -6.02 14.08 -3.80
CA VAL A 35 -5.22 15.31 -3.73
C VAL A 35 -4.87 15.80 -5.14
N TYR A 36 -4.47 14.91 -6.04
CA TYR A 36 -4.13 15.26 -7.43
C TYR A 36 -5.34 15.80 -8.22
N LEU A 37 -6.53 15.22 -8.04
CA LEU A 37 -7.74 15.67 -8.73
C LEU A 37 -8.22 17.05 -8.27
N ASN A 38 -7.96 17.43 -7.02
CA ASN A 38 -8.32 18.75 -6.50
C ASN A 38 -7.27 19.80 -6.84
N ASP A 39 -5.98 19.48 -6.66
CA ASP A 39 -4.88 20.37 -6.98
C ASP A 39 -3.67 19.58 -7.55
N PRO A 40 -3.44 19.64 -8.87
CA PRO A 40 -2.38 18.87 -9.52
C PRO A 40 -0.97 19.39 -9.20
N ALA A 41 -0.83 20.53 -8.51
CA ALA A 41 0.43 21.13 -8.11
C ALA A 41 0.60 21.20 -6.58
N SER A 42 -0.13 20.34 -5.85
CA SER A 42 -0.23 20.49 -4.40
C SER A 42 1.14 20.46 -3.72
N PRO A 43 1.36 21.30 -2.71
CA PRO A 43 2.64 21.37 -2.00
C PRO A 43 2.98 20.02 -1.33
N VAL A 44 1.98 19.21 -1.00
CA VAL A 44 2.15 17.87 -0.42
C VAL A 44 2.76 16.90 -1.43
N LEU A 45 2.21 16.83 -2.66
CA LEU A 45 2.78 15.98 -3.71
C LEU A 45 4.18 16.45 -4.12
N LYS A 46 4.41 17.77 -4.16
CA LYS A 46 5.74 18.34 -4.41
C LYS A 46 6.75 17.98 -3.31
N ALA A 47 6.36 18.03 -2.04
CA ALA A 47 7.23 17.66 -0.93
C ALA A 47 7.63 16.17 -0.99
N ILE A 48 6.68 15.29 -1.35
CA ILE A 48 6.95 13.85 -1.53
C ILE A 48 7.87 13.63 -2.73
N ALA A 49 7.62 14.32 -3.85
CA ALA A 49 8.46 14.22 -5.04
C ALA A 49 9.89 14.74 -4.79
N ALA A 50 10.05 15.87 -4.08
CA ALA A 50 11.35 16.45 -3.72
C ALA A 50 12.11 15.56 -2.72
N SER A 51 11.41 15.00 -1.73
CA SER A 51 12.02 14.05 -0.77
C SER A 51 12.50 12.76 -1.45
N THR A 52 11.95 12.45 -2.63
CA THR A 52 12.27 11.24 -3.40
C THR A 52 13.05 11.55 -4.68
N GLU A 53 13.61 12.75 -4.80
CA GLU A 53 14.31 13.21 -6.00
C GLU A 53 15.58 12.40 -6.30
N ASN A 54 16.20 11.84 -5.25
CA ASN A 54 17.35 10.94 -5.35
C ASN A 54 16.99 9.54 -5.85
N LEU A 55 15.71 9.20 -5.99
CA LEU A 55 15.29 7.92 -6.54
C LEU A 55 15.03 8.04 -8.04
N PRO A 56 15.66 7.19 -8.87
CA PRO A 56 15.28 7.08 -10.27
C PRO A 56 13.82 6.61 -10.29
N ALA A 57 12.99 7.36 -11.00
CA ALA A 57 11.57 7.05 -11.10
C ALA A 57 11.08 7.31 -12.52
N ILE A 58 10.25 6.39 -13.01
CA ILE A 58 9.70 6.43 -14.36
C ILE A 58 8.62 7.49 -14.40
N ILE A 59 8.86 8.56 -15.16
CA ILE A 59 7.94 9.67 -15.30
C ILE A 59 7.18 9.59 -16.61
N SER A 60 5.87 9.80 -16.55
CA SER A 60 5.09 10.14 -17.73
C SER A 60 5.30 11.62 -18.08
N GLN A 61 5.45 11.90 -19.37
CA GLN A 61 5.54 13.27 -19.90
C GLN A 61 4.24 14.06 -19.68
N SER A 62 3.10 13.39 -19.53
CA SER A 62 1.80 14.01 -19.35
C SER A 62 1.50 14.42 -17.90
N SER A 63 2.05 13.72 -16.90
CA SER A 63 1.80 13.98 -15.48
C SER A 63 3.00 13.55 -14.61
N PRO A 64 4.14 14.26 -14.70
CA PRO A 64 5.38 13.84 -14.07
C PRO A 64 5.28 13.76 -12.54
N LEU A 65 4.53 14.66 -11.90
CA LEU A 65 4.34 14.68 -10.44
C LEU A 65 3.62 13.43 -9.94
N LEU A 66 2.50 13.07 -10.57
CA LEU A 66 1.70 11.91 -10.17
C LEU A 66 2.44 10.60 -10.46
N SER A 67 3.09 10.47 -11.62
CA SER A 67 3.91 9.28 -11.91
C SER A 67 5.03 9.09 -10.90
N LYS A 68 5.70 10.17 -10.47
CA LYS A 68 6.73 10.09 -9.43
C LYS A 68 6.15 9.55 -8.11
N VAL A 69 5.07 10.14 -7.60
CA VAL A 69 4.48 9.70 -6.32
C VAL A 69 3.96 8.27 -6.41
N MET A 70 3.39 7.88 -7.55
CA MET A 70 2.93 6.51 -7.78
C MET A 70 4.07 5.49 -7.81
N ASP A 71 5.21 5.85 -8.41
CA ASP A 71 6.39 4.97 -8.45
C ASP A 71 6.96 4.74 -7.04
N VAL A 72 7.00 5.79 -6.21
CA VAL A 72 7.38 5.69 -4.79
C VAL A 72 6.43 4.79 -4.02
N TYR A 73 5.12 4.95 -4.24
CA TYR A 73 4.11 4.08 -3.65
C TYR A 73 4.33 2.61 -4.04
N CYS A 74 4.54 2.32 -5.34
CA CYS A 74 4.84 0.97 -5.82
C CYS A 74 6.14 0.41 -5.22
N LYS A 75 7.17 1.23 -5.05
CA LYS A 75 8.44 0.79 -4.43
C LYS A 75 8.31 0.50 -2.94
N SER A 76 7.31 1.08 -2.27
CA SER A 76 6.97 0.78 -0.87
C SER A 76 6.13 -0.51 -0.70
N ALA A 77 5.49 -1.01 -1.76
CA ALA A 77 4.68 -2.23 -1.74
C ALA A 77 5.40 -3.49 -1.20
N PRO A 78 6.65 -3.81 -1.60
CA PRO A 78 7.36 -4.96 -1.03
C PRO A 78 7.58 -4.83 0.47
N PHE A 79 7.75 -3.62 1.02
CA PHE A 79 7.90 -3.41 2.46
C PHE A 79 6.62 -3.84 3.22
N LEU A 80 5.45 -3.44 2.71
CA LEU A 80 4.16 -3.85 3.27
C LEU A 80 3.96 -5.37 3.16
N GLY A 81 4.35 -5.97 2.03
CA GLY A 81 4.31 -7.42 1.84
C GLY A 81 5.22 -8.18 2.82
N THR A 82 6.40 -7.62 3.12
CA THR A 82 7.33 -8.22 4.08
C THR A 82 6.77 -8.17 5.50
N ILE A 83 6.17 -7.04 5.89
CA ILE A 83 5.47 -6.90 7.18
C ILE A 83 4.34 -7.92 7.29
N TRP A 84 3.54 -8.06 6.23
CA TRP A 84 2.44 -9.02 6.22
C TRP A 84 2.94 -10.46 6.35
N PHE A 85 4.01 -10.83 5.64
CA PHE A 85 4.63 -12.15 5.74
C PHE A 85 5.12 -12.46 7.16
N VAL A 86 5.80 -11.51 7.81
CA VAL A 86 6.26 -11.65 9.20
C VAL A 86 5.08 -11.78 10.17
N CYS A 87 4.04 -10.98 9.99
CA CYS A 87 2.82 -11.08 10.79
C CYS A 87 2.13 -12.44 10.60
N SER A 88 2.01 -12.91 9.36
CA SER A 88 1.40 -14.20 9.03
C SER A 88 2.19 -15.40 9.57
N ALA A 89 3.53 -15.32 9.55
CA ALA A 89 4.40 -16.34 10.14
C ALA A 89 4.18 -16.53 11.65
N LYS A 90 3.59 -15.55 12.35
CA LYS A 90 3.22 -15.66 13.76
C LYS A 90 1.90 -16.43 13.97
N TYR A 91 1.04 -16.49 12.95
CA TYR A 91 -0.23 -17.23 12.96
C TYR A 91 -0.12 -18.64 12.38
N ILE A 92 0.91 -18.91 11.58
CA ILE A 92 1.34 -20.26 11.21
C ILE A 92 2.14 -20.83 12.39
N LYS A 93 1.44 -21.34 13.40
CA LYS A 93 2.04 -22.13 14.48
C LYS A 93 1.17 -23.34 14.78
#